data_AF-A0A842I881-F1
#
_entry.id   AF-A0A842I881-F1
#
_cell.length_a   1.000
_cell.length_b   1.000
_cell.length_c   1.000
_cell.angle_alpha   90.00
_cell.angle_beta   90.00
_cell.angle_gamma   90.00
#
_symmetry.space_group_name_H-M   'P 1'
#
loop_
_entity.id
_entity.type
_entity.pdbx_description
1 polymer ?
#
loop_
_entity_poly.entity_id
_entity_poly.type
_entity_poly.pdbx_seq_one_letter_code
_entity_poly.pdbx_strand_id
1 'polypeptide(L)'
;MSTQAARTPIGAMLYFLIALTLGSYFTFAAVQGDYGVFRQVEISAEAEGLKVERDKLAAELSEMQNRTKRLSDDYLDLDLLDEQAREVLGYVRADEIVIR
;
A
#
# COMPACT_ATOMS: atom_id res chain seq x y z
N MET A 1 23.32 21.50 75.82
CA MET A 1 22.58 20.77 74.77
C MET A 1 22.61 21.62 73.51
N SER A 2 23.53 21.35 72.59
CA SER A 2 23.58 22.03 71.29
C SER A 2 22.59 21.35 70.35
N THR A 3 21.46 21.98 70.09
CA THR A 3 20.47 21.55 69.10
C THR A 3 21.07 21.69 67.71
N GLN A 4 21.32 20.56 67.07
CA GLN A 4 21.81 20.48 65.70
C GLN A 4 20.66 20.89 64.77
N ALA A 5 20.78 22.04 64.10
CA ALA A 5 19.76 22.50 63.17
C ALA A 5 19.66 21.51 61.99
N ALA A 6 18.49 20.87 61.84
CA ALA A 6 18.20 19.97 60.74
C ALA A 6 18.29 20.76 59.42
N ARG A 7 19.33 20.49 58.63
CA ARG A 7 19.45 21.06 57.28
C ARG A 7 18.37 20.43 56.42
N THR A 8 17.39 21.21 56.01
CA THR A 8 16.35 20.77 55.08
C THR A 8 17.01 20.33 53.76
N PRO A 9 16.73 19.12 53.25
CA PRO A 9 17.38 18.56 52.07
C PRO A 9 16.75 19.12 50.78
N ILE A 10 16.78 20.45 50.63
CA ILE A 10 16.15 21.18 49.50
C ILE A 10 16.69 20.69 48.16
N GLY A 11 17.99 20.39 48.06
CA GLY A 11 18.61 19.87 46.84
C GLY A 11 18.06 18.50 46.42
N ALA A 12 17.84 17.60 47.37
CA ALA A 12 17.23 16.29 47.09
C ALA A 12 15.77 16.45 46.64
N MET A 13 15.02 17.35 47.29
CA MET A 13 13.63 17.62 46.92
C MET A 13 13.51 18.20 45.50
N LEU A 14 14.37 19.15 45.14
CA LEU A 14 14.47 19.70 43.77
C LEU A 14 14.83 18.62 42.74
N TYR A 15 15.80 17.77 43.07
CA TYR A 15 16.21 16.67 42.21
C TYR A 15 15.04 15.70 41.94
N PHE A 16 14.34 15.27 42.99
CA PHE A 16 13.17 14.39 42.84
C PHE A 16 12.05 15.05 42.04
N LEU A 17 11.79 16.34 42.28
CA LEU A 17 10.74 17.07 41.56
C LEU A 17 11.06 17.15 40.07
N ILE A 18 12.29 17.50 39.70
CA ILE A 18 12.75 17.52 38.31
C ILE A 18 12.68 16.12 37.68
N ALA A 19 13.16 15.10 38.37
CA ALA A 19 13.12 13.71 37.88
C ALA A 19 11.68 13.24 37.63
N LEU A 20 10.75 13.58 38.51
CA LEU A 20 9.35 13.19 38.41
C LEU A 20 8.63 13.97 37.30
N THR A 21 8.93 15.26 37.13
CA THR A 21 8.43 16.06 36.00
C THR A 21 8.94 15.52 34.66
N LEU A 22 10.25 15.23 34.54
CA LEU A 22 10.82 14.66 33.33
C LEU A 22 10.25 13.27 33.03
N GLY A 23 10.17 12.39 34.03
CA GLY A 23 9.59 11.05 33.89
C GLY A 23 8.13 11.10 33.43
N SER A 24 7.34 12.02 34.00
CA SER A 24 5.95 12.25 33.58
C SER A 24 5.85 12.75 32.14
N TYR A 25 6.70 13.71 31.75
CA TYR A 25 6.75 14.23 30.38
C TYR A 25 7.09 13.14 29.37
N PHE A 26 8.12 12.33 29.63
CA PHE A 26 8.51 11.25 28.74
C PHE A 26 7.44 10.14 28.66
N THR A 27 6.80 9.81 29.78
CA THR A 27 5.69 8.84 29.80
C THR A 27 4.52 9.36 28.95
N PHE A 28 4.16 10.63 29.11
CA PHE A 28 3.12 11.28 28.30
C PHE A 28 3.50 11.30 26.81
N ALA A 29 4.73 11.69 26.48
CA ALA A 29 5.24 11.75 25.11
C ALA A 29 5.34 10.36 24.45
N ALA A 30 5.65 9.31 25.20
CA ALA A 30 5.66 7.94 24.70
C ALA A 30 4.24 7.42 24.39
N VAL A 31 3.23 7.92 25.09
CA VAL A 31 1.82 7.53 24.88
C VAL A 31 1.17 8.36 23.77
N GLN A 32 1.37 9.68 23.75
CA GLN A 32 0.67 10.59 22.82
C GLN A 32 1.53 11.15 21.69
N GLY A 33 2.84 10.92 21.69
CA GLY A 33 3.72 11.47 20.67
C GLY A 33 3.62 10.74 19.33
N ASP A 34 4.10 11.40 18.27
CA ASP A 34 4.13 10.87 16.90
C ASP A 34 4.91 9.56 16.74
N TYR A 35 5.76 9.20 17.70
CA TYR A 35 6.51 7.94 17.77
C TYR A 35 6.00 6.98 18.85
N GLY A 36 4.83 7.27 19.43
CA GLY A 36 4.19 6.44 20.45
C GLY A 36 3.62 5.15 19.87
N VAL A 37 3.30 4.21 20.77
CA VAL A 37 2.82 2.86 20.41
C VAL A 37 1.58 2.90 19.49
N PHE A 38 0.75 3.93 19.63
CA PHE A 38 -0.46 4.09 18.81
C PHE A 38 -0.16 4.43 17.34
N ARG A 39 0.93 5.14 17.03
CA ARG A 39 1.27 5.49 15.64
C ARG A 39 1.59 4.25 14.82
N GLN A 40 2.24 3.25 15.42
CA GLN A 40 2.56 2.01 14.72
C GLN A 40 1.31 1.26 14.28
N VAL A 41 0.25 1.28 15.10
CA VAL A 41 -1.04 0.65 14.78
C VAL A 41 -1.74 1.41 13.66
N GLU A 42 -1.76 2.74 13.73
CA GLU A 42 -2.36 3.60 12.69
C GLU A 42 -1.67 3.41 11.33
N ILE A 43 -0.33 3.49 11.30
CA ILE A 43 0.46 3.28 10.08
C ILE A 43 0.23 1.88 9.51
N SER A 44 0.12 0.85 10.37
CA SER A 44 -0.12 -0.52 9.91
C SER A 44 -1.50 -0.65 9.27
N ALA A 45 -2.53 -0.02 9.85
CA ALA A 45 -3.88 -0.02 9.30
C ALA A 45 -3.96 0.74 7.96
N GLU A 46 -3.30 1.89 7.86
CA GLU A 46 -3.21 2.66 6.60
C GLU A 46 -2.47 1.86 5.52
N ALA A 47 -1.36 1.21 5.88
CA ALA A 47 -0.61 0.35 4.97
C ALA A 47 -1.42 -0.86 4.49
N GLU A 48 -2.27 -1.44 5.33
CA GLU A 48 -3.18 -2.52 4.94
C GLU A 48 -4.22 -2.04 3.92
N GLY A 49 -4.84 -0.87 4.16
CA GLY A 49 -5.78 -0.27 3.20
C GLY A 49 -5.13 0.01 1.83
N LEU A 50 -3.94 0.61 1.84
CA LEU A 50 -3.20 0.89 0.61
C LEU A 50 -2.79 -0.39 -0.14
N LYS A 51 -2.48 -1.48 0.56
CA LYS A 51 -2.19 -2.79 -0.08
C LYS A 51 -3.40 -3.33 -0.81
N VAL A 52 -4.58 -3.29 -0.20
CA VAL A 52 -5.82 -3.74 -0.84
C VAL A 52 -6.12 -2.94 -2.11
N GLU A 53 -5.95 -1.61 -2.05
CA GLU A 53 -6.12 -0.75 -3.22
C GLU A 53 -5.09 -1.04 -4.32
N ARG A 54 -3.83 -1.24 -3.94
CA ARG A 54 -2.75 -1.63 -4.86
C ARG A 54 -3.05 -2.94 -5.56
N ASP A 55 -3.52 -3.95 -4.85
CA ASP A 55 -3.84 -5.26 -5.41
C ASP A 55 -5.03 -5.18 -6.38
N LYS A 56 -6.05 -4.39 -6.03
CA LYS A 56 -7.18 -4.10 -6.93
C LYS A 56 -6.70 -3.45 -8.23
N LEU A 57 -5.91 -2.38 -8.14
CA LEU A 57 -5.38 -1.68 -9.31
C LEU A 57 -4.44 -2.58 -10.14
N ALA A 58 -3.67 -3.45 -9.49
CA ALA A 58 -2.83 -4.42 -10.19
C ALA A 58 -3.66 -5.43 -10.98
N ALA A 59 -4.79 -5.90 -10.42
CA ALA A 59 -5.73 -6.77 -11.13
C ALA A 59 -6.36 -6.07 -12.34
N GLU A 60 -6.81 -4.82 -12.17
CA GLU A 60 -7.36 -4.01 -13.27
C GLU A 60 -6.32 -3.77 -14.38
N LEU A 61 -5.07 -3.44 -13.99
CA LEU A 61 -3.98 -3.27 -14.93
C LEU A 61 -3.71 -4.56 -15.71
N SER A 62 -3.68 -5.71 -15.03
CA SER A 62 -3.49 -7.01 -15.68
C SER A 62 -4.61 -7.31 -16.68
N GLU A 63 -5.86 -6.98 -16.35
CA GLU A 63 -6.99 -7.15 -17.25
C GLU A 63 -6.86 -6.24 -18.47
N MET A 64 -6.55 -4.96 -18.27
CA MET A 64 -6.34 -4.01 -19.35
C MET A 64 -5.16 -4.42 -20.24
N GLN A 65 -4.04 -4.84 -19.66
CA GLN A 65 -2.89 -5.34 -20.41
C GLN A 65 -3.24 -6.57 -21.24
N ASN A 66 -4.05 -7.50 -20.72
CA ASN A 66 -4.51 -8.66 -21.48
C ASN A 66 -5.40 -8.23 -22.65
N ARG A 67 -6.36 -7.32 -22.42
CA ARG A 67 -7.22 -6.77 -23.49
C ARG A 67 -6.39 -6.07 -24.56
N THR A 68 -5.43 -5.21 -24.17
CA THR A 68 -4.52 -4.53 -25.10
C THR A 68 -3.66 -5.52 -25.86
N LYS A 69 -3.14 -6.57 -25.21
CA LYS A 69 -2.36 -7.62 -25.87
C LYS A 69 -3.19 -8.39 -26.89
N ARG A 70 -4.46 -8.68 -26.57
CA ARG A 70 -5.39 -9.34 -27.50
C ARG A 70 -5.85 -8.44 -28.65
N LEU A 71 -5.70 -7.12 -28.50
CA LEU A 71 -5.99 -6.13 -29.54
C LEU A 71 -4.73 -5.70 -30.31
N SER A 72 -3.53 -6.07 -29.87
CA SER A 72 -2.29 -5.71 -30.56
C SER A 72 -2.03 -6.67 -31.71
N ASP A 73 -1.63 -6.12 -32.85
CA ASP A 73 -1.39 -6.83 -34.12
C ASP A 73 -0.48 -8.07 -34.02
N ASP A 74 0.40 -8.17 -33.03
CA ASP A 74 1.26 -9.35 -32.81
C ASP A 74 0.49 -10.62 -32.35
N TYR A 75 -0.79 -10.48 -31.97
CA TYR A 75 -1.74 -11.58 -31.70
C TYR A 75 -3.01 -11.46 -32.55
N LEU A 76 -3.04 -10.54 -33.50
CA LEU A 76 -4.09 -10.46 -34.52
C LEU A 76 -3.81 -11.58 -35.52
N ASP A 77 -4.48 -12.71 -35.29
CA ASP A 77 -4.35 -13.87 -36.15
C ASP A 77 -4.90 -13.50 -37.53
N LEU A 78 -3.99 -13.22 -38.47
CA LEU A 78 -4.31 -12.91 -39.86
C LEU A 78 -5.16 -14.03 -40.48
N ASP A 79 -5.04 -15.26 -39.98
CA ASP A 79 -5.86 -16.40 -40.39
C ASP A 79 -7.31 -16.24 -39.93
N LEU A 80 -7.57 -15.73 -38.71
CA LEU A 80 -8.93 -15.42 -38.25
C LEU A 80 -9.55 -14.26 -39.02
N LEU A 81 -8.76 -13.27 -39.44
CA LEU A 81 -9.25 -12.20 -40.34
C LEU A 81 -9.55 -12.73 -41.74
N ASP A 82 -8.74 -13.64 -42.28
CA ASP A 82 -8.99 -14.27 -43.59
C ASP A 82 -10.23 -15.17 -43.54
N GLU A 83 -10.43 -15.91 -42.44
CA GLU A 83 -11.66 -16.70 -42.19
C GLU A 83 -12.90 -15.80 -42.08
N GLN A 84 -12.85 -14.73 -41.27
CA GLN A 84 -13.99 -13.81 -41.16
C GLN A 84 -14.26 -13.07 -42.47
N ALA A 85 -13.22 -12.73 -43.25
CA ALA A 85 -13.38 -12.15 -44.57
C ALA A 85 -14.00 -13.16 -45.57
N ARG A 86 -13.62 -14.44 -45.49
CA ARG A 86 -14.23 -15.51 -46.30
C ARG A 86 -15.70 -15.71 -45.95
N GLU A 87 -16.03 -15.73 -44.67
CA GLU A 87 -17.38 -15.98 -44.15
C GLU A 87 -18.33 -14.80 -44.42
N VAL A 88 -17.88 -13.56 -44.22
CA VAL A 88 -18.73 -12.36 -44.31
C VAL A 88 -18.76 -11.77 -45.72
N LEU A 89 -17.62 -11.75 -46.43
CA LEU A 89 -17.53 -11.17 -47.78
C LEU A 89 -17.61 -12.22 -48.89
N GLY A 90 -17.64 -13.52 -48.58
CA GLY A 90 -17.68 -14.58 -49.57
C GLY A 90 -16.43 -14.63 -50.46
N TYR A 91 -15.27 -14.22 -49.93
CA TYR A 91 -14.03 -14.13 -50.69
C TYR A 91 -13.50 -15.53 -51.03
N VAL A 92 -13.91 -16.08 -52.16
CA VAL A 92 -13.30 -17.28 -52.75
C VAL A 92 -12.23 -16.81 -53.73
N ARG A 93 -10.97 -17.22 -53.53
CA ARG A 93 -9.93 -17.05 -54.56
C ARG A 93 -10.44 -17.73 -55.83
N ALA A 94 -10.20 -17.12 -56.99
CA ALA A 94 -10.71 -17.56 -58.30
C ALA A 94 -10.26 -18.98 -58.73
N ASP A 95 -9.53 -19.69 -57.88
CA ASP A 95 -8.73 -20.87 -58.16
C ASP A 95 -9.10 -22.07 -57.25
N GLU A 96 -10.08 -21.95 -56.34
CA GLU A 96 -10.57 -23.07 -55.52
C GLU A 96 -11.83 -23.75 -56.10
N ILE A 97 -11.73 -25.05 -56.39
CA ILE A 97 -12.83 -25.90 -56.91
C ILE A 97 -13.53 -26.60 -55.74
N VAL A 98 -14.79 -26.29 -55.51
CA VAL A 98 -15.65 -27.01 -54.56
C VAL A 98 -16.12 -28.31 -55.20
N ILE A 99 -15.65 -29.45 -54.68
CA ILE A 99 -16.18 -30.78 -55.03
C ILE A 99 -17.32 -31.09 -54.05
N ARG A 100 -18.51 -31.35 -54.61
CA ARG A 100 -19.75 -31.69 -53.91
C ARG A 100 -19.78 -33.14 -53.43
#